data_AF-A0A7S2PXM2-F1
#
_entry.id   AF-A0A7S2PXM2-F1
#
_cell.length_a   1.000
_cell.length_b   1.000
_cell.length_c   1.000
_cell.angle_alpha   90.00
_cell.angle_beta   90.00
_cell.angle_gamma   90.00
#
_symmetry.space_group_name_H-M   'P 1'
#
loop_
_entity.id
_entity.type
_entity.pdbx_description
1 polymer ?
#
loop_
_entity_poly.entity_id
_entity_poly.type
_entity_poly.pdbx_seq_one_letter_code
_entity_poly.pdbx_strand_id
1 'polypeptide(L)'
;VDIWPEQWGVTVRQFRELVDRCRSRPEWRAETSMHDFVRDWVLPETAGQGVGYALLANAGGPLEVNVMVSHSWNENVVEFLEALERSVSGTDVMFICALGLFQNGDGSGPTIAEQLGTTAEESPFSRVLEHISRVGRARGWRWRQGRFLQVLPTWLFIVAMTLYSVPLVAERCLPYRAQCLHLDSAVIWHGFLASRDKDAPAAPAMEELTAASKACWLASLAIGAIALLCKLGLRCVRLYTGRMVAVPNRQDDLYSRLWCVYEIFTSTTKQVPVELAWT
;
A
#
# COMPACT_ATOMS: atom_id res chain seq x y z
N VAL A 1 0.31 1.14 33.07
CA VAL A 1 -0.77 0.95 32.07
C VAL A 1 -0.35 -0.21 31.23
N ASP A 2 -1.15 -1.27 31.18
CA ASP A 2 -0.80 -2.45 30.38
C ASP A 2 -0.95 -2.09 28.90
N ILE A 3 0.15 -2.16 28.14
CA ILE A 3 0.17 -1.88 26.72
C ILE A 3 0.16 -3.21 25.97
N TRP A 4 -0.90 -3.43 25.21
CA TRP A 4 -1.15 -4.71 24.55
C TRP A 4 -0.62 -4.75 23.11
N PRO A 5 -0.43 -5.95 22.50
CA PRO A 5 0.12 -6.12 21.15
C PRO A 5 -0.50 -5.25 20.05
N GLU A 6 -1.78 -4.95 20.18
CA GLU A 6 -2.53 -4.07 19.29
C GLU A 6 -1.98 -2.62 19.27
N GLN A 7 -1.07 -2.28 20.19
CA GLN A 7 -0.42 -0.98 20.31
C GLN A 7 1.10 -1.04 20.12
N TRP A 8 1.66 -2.19 19.73
CA TRP A 8 3.10 -2.39 19.49
C TRP A 8 3.48 -2.03 18.05
N GLY A 9 2.89 -0.93 17.57
CA GLY A 9 2.95 -0.51 16.18
C GLY A 9 4.16 0.35 15.82
N VAL A 10 4.59 0.24 14.58
CA VAL A 10 5.67 1.02 13.97
C VAL A 10 5.24 1.48 12.57
N THR A 11 5.51 2.73 12.23
CA THR A 11 5.28 3.26 10.86
C THR A 11 6.44 2.90 9.92
N VAL A 12 6.19 2.85 8.62
CA VAL A 12 7.26 2.59 7.63
C VAL A 12 8.35 3.66 7.68
N ARG A 13 8.00 4.90 8.03
CA ARG A 13 8.97 5.98 8.24
C ARG A 13 9.89 5.69 9.43
N GLN A 14 9.34 5.27 10.58
CA GLN A 14 10.13 4.92 11.76
C GLN A 14 11.06 3.73 11.49
N PHE A 15 10.59 2.75 10.71
CA PHE A 15 11.43 1.61 10.32
C PHE A 15 12.56 2.04 9.37
N ARG A 16 12.26 2.86 8.35
CA ARG A 16 13.29 3.48 7.48
C ARG A 16 14.31 4.25 8.30
N GLU A 17 13.88 5.13 9.20
CA GLU A 17 14.77 5.92 10.05
C GLU A 17 15.66 5.03 10.92
N LEU A 18 15.15 3.92 11.44
CA LEU A 18 15.96 2.94 12.17
C LEU A 18 17.02 2.33 11.23
N VAL A 19 16.62 1.81 10.07
CA VAL A 19 17.53 1.21 9.08
C VAL A 19 18.59 2.21 8.62
N ASP A 20 18.23 3.46 8.35
CA ASP A 20 19.17 4.51 7.94
C ASP A 20 20.19 4.83 9.05
N ARG A 21 19.76 4.88 10.32
CA ARG A 21 20.71 5.01 11.45
C ARG A 21 21.67 3.83 11.50
N CYS A 22 21.17 2.60 11.31
CA CYS A 22 22.01 1.41 11.30
C CYS A 22 23.02 1.44 10.14
N ARG A 23 22.59 1.87 8.94
CA ARG A 23 23.44 2.04 7.74
C ARG A 23 24.56 3.06 7.90
N SER A 24 24.37 4.05 8.78
CA SER A 24 25.40 5.06 9.05
C SER A 24 26.57 4.53 9.89
N ARG A 25 26.43 3.34 10.50
CA ARG A 25 27.47 2.74 11.33
C ARG A 25 28.48 1.94 10.48
N PRO A 26 29.79 1.97 10.79
CA PRO A 26 30.83 1.26 10.04
C PRO A 26 30.62 -0.27 9.94
N GLU A 27 29.91 -0.86 10.89
CA GLU A 27 29.66 -2.30 10.98
C GLU A 27 28.54 -2.78 10.03
N TRP A 28 27.82 -1.87 9.37
CA TRP A 28 26.73 -2.22 8.46
C TRP A 28 27.21 -2.98 7.23
N ARG A 29 26.50 -4.06 6.89
CA ARG A 29 26.70 -4.83 5.65
C ARG A 29 25.45 -4.77 4.78
N ALA A 30 25.61 -4.69 3.46
CA ALA A 30 24.48 -4.61 2.55
C ALA A 30 23.61 -5.88 2.61
N GLU A 31 24.21 -7.01 2.94
CA GLU A 31 23.61 -8.34 3.02
C GLU A 31 22.96 -8.63 4.39
N THR A 32 22.89 -7.64 5.29
CA THR A 32 22.31 -7.79 6.63
C THR A 32 20.91 -8.41 6.56
N SER A 33 20.77 -9.62 7.11
CA SER A 33 19.47 -10.28 7.25
C SER A 33 18.67 -9.65 8.39
N MET A 34 17.38 -9.93 8.49
CA MET A 34 16.59 -9.52 9.65
C MET A 34 17.12 -10.12 10.97
N HIS A 35 17.66 -11.35 10.95
CA HIS A 35 18.35 -11.94 12.09
C HIS A 35 19.55 -11.12 12.55
N ASP A 36 20.46 -10.79 11.62
CA ASP A 36 21.60 -9.94 11.92
C ASP A 36 21.09 -8.58 12.42
N PHE A 37 20.14 -7.97 11.71
CA PHE A 37 19.55 -6.67 12.04
C PHE A 37 19.00 -6.60 13.47
N VAL A 38 18.30 -7.65 13.91
CA VAL A 38 17.82 -7.71 15.30
C VAL A 38 18.99 -7.85 16.26
N ARG A 39 19.93 -8.76 15.98
CA ARG A 39 21.07 -9.05 16.86
C ARG A 39 21.94 -7.83 17.11
N ASP A 40 22.40 -7.16 16.05
CA ASP A 40 23.44 -6.12 16.21
C ASP A 40 22.86 -4.72 16.45
N TRP A 41 21.54 -4.53 16.31
CA TRP A 41 20.90 -3.21 16.41
C TRP A 41 19.64 -3.15 17.27
N VAL A 42 18.69 -4.07 17.11
CA VAL A 42 17.44 -4.04 17.92
C VAL A 42 17.70 -4.47 19.37
N LEU A 43 18.48 -5.54 19.58
CA LEU A 43 18.81 -6.02 20.93
C LEU A 43 19.56 -4.95 21.74
N PRO A 44 20.66 -4.33 21.25
CA PRO A 44 21.35 -3.30 22.03
C PRO A 44 20.47 -2.10 22.39
N GLU A 45 19.62 -1.64 21.47
CA GLU A 45 18.74 -0.48 21.71
C GLU A 45 17.65 -0.79 22.75
N THR A 46 17.20 -2.04 22.84
CA THR A 46 16.13 -2.45 23.76
C THR A 46 16.65 -3.09 25.06
N ALA A 47 17.97 -3.22 25.23
CA ALA A 47 18.57 -3.83 26.42
C ALA A 47 18.23 -3.05 27.69
N GLY A 48 17.86 -3.76 28.76
CA GLY A 48 17.46 -3.16 30.03
C GLY A 48 16.08 -2.49 30.04
N GLN A 49 15.39 -2.41 28.89
CA GLN A 49 14.13 -1.66 28.78
C GLN A 49 12.89 -2.51 29.08
N GLY A 50 12.98 -3.84 28.91
CA GLY A 50 11.86 -4.76 29.11
C GLY A 50 10.74 -4.67 28.07
N VAL A 51 10.93 -3.91 26.98
CA VAL A 51 9.93 -3.68 25.93
C VAL A 51 10.56 -3.75 24.54
N GLY A 52 9.79 -4.19 23.54
CA GLY A 52 10.22 -4.20 22.14
C GLY A 52 10.48 -2.79 21.58
N TYR A 53 11.22 -2.72 20.47
CA TYR A 53 11.62 -1.46 19.86
C TYR A 53 10.43 -0.55 19.49
N ALA A 54 9.33 -1.14 19.00
CA ALA A 54 8.14 -0.38 18.64
C ALA A 54 7.57 0.40 19.84
N LEU A 55 7.56 -0.20 21.04
CA LEU A 55 7.15 0.50 22.26
C LEU A 55 8.18 1.50 22.74
N LEU A 56 9.47 1.14 22.68
CA LEU A 56 10.55 2.05 23.06
C LEU A 56 10.51 3.35 22.23
N ALA A 57 10.37 3.22 20.91
CA ALA A 57 10.28 4.34 19.98
C ALA A 57 9.00 5.18 20.14
N ASN A 58 7.95 4.61 20.73
CA ASN A 58 6.64 5.23 20.91
C ASN A 58 6.24 5.34 22.39
N ALA A 59 7.21 5.44 23.31
CA ALA A 59 6.94 5.43 24.75
C ALA A 59 5.98 6.53 25.22
N GLY A 60 5.99 7.69 24.53
CA GLY A 60 5.08 8.81 24.81
C GLY A 60 3.66 8.66 24.21
N GLY A 61 3.43 7.65 23.37
CA GLY A 61 2.16 7.43 22.68
C GLY A 61 2.20 6.18 21.81
N PRO A 62 1.93 4.98 22.38
CA PRO A 62 1.89 3.73 21.63
C PRO A 62 0.94 3.80 20.43
N LEU A 63 1.34 3.20 19.31
CA LEU A 63 0.61 3.29 18.04
C LEU A 63 -0.30 2.09 17.83
N GLU A 64 -1.58 2.33 17.62
CA GLU A 64 -2.58 1.30 17.32
C GLU A 64 -2.35 0.69 15.94
N VAL A 65 -2.15 -0.63 15.90
CA VAL A 65 -1.82 -1.40 14.71
C VAL A 65 -3.04 -1.53 13.80
N ASN A 66 -2.86 -1.22 12.51
CA ASN A 66 -3.81 -1.55 11.46
C ASN A 66 -3.24 -2.48 10.38
N VAL A 67 -1.93 -2.74 10.35
CA VAL A 67 -1.32 -3.67 9.41
C VAL A 67 -0.54 -4.76 10.14
N MET A 68 -0.91 -6.02 9.95
CA MET A 68 -0.09 -7.15 10.38
C MET A 68 0.93 -7.47 9.29
N VAL A 69 2.23 -7.53 9.60
CA VAL A 69 3.28 -7.86 8.64
C VAL A 69 3.83 -9.25 8.94
N SER A 70 3.76 -10.14 7.96
CA SER A 70 4.39 -11.46 7.99
C SER A 70 5.61 -11.48 7.09
N HIS A 71 6.77 -11.86 7.62
CA HIS A 71 8.05 -11.72 6.93
C HIS A 71 9.03 -12.82 7.35
N SER A 72 10.18 -12.96 6.69
CA SER A 72 11.19 -13.95 7.09
C SER A 72 12.28 -13.36 7.98
N TRP A 73 12.86 -14.17 8.85
CA TRP A 73 14.05 -13.78 9.59
C TRP A 73 15.35 -13.81 8.75
N ASN A 74 15.42 -14.60 7.67
CA ASN A 74 16.61 -14.63 6.81
C ASN A 74 16.55 -13.66 5.63
N GLU A 75 15.46 -12.89 5.48
CA GLU A 75 15.35 -11.93 4.38
C GLU A 75 16.32 -10.76 4.58
N ASN A 76 16.74 -10.15 3.48
CA ASN A 76 17.54 -8.94 3.52
C ASN A 76 16.71 -7.76 4.05
N VAL A 77 17.22 -7.04 5.05
CA VAL A 77 16.46 -5.97 5.71
C VAL A 77 16.19 -4.77 4.81
N VAL A 78 17.06 -4.49 3.84
CA VAL A 78 16.88 -3.39 2.87
C VAL A 78 15.81 -3.77 1.84
N GLU A 79 15.89 -4.98 1.27
CA GLU A 79 14.86 -5.50 0.36
C GLU A 79 13.48 -5.54 1.05
N PHE A 80 13.45 -5.96 2.32
CA PHE A 80 12.23 -5.96 3.13
C PHE A 80 11.67 -4.55 3.33
N LEU A 81 12.50 -3.57 3.71
CA LEU A 81 12.08 -2.17 3.84
C LEU A 81 11.51 -1.65 2.53
N GLU A 82 12.21 -1.85 1.41
CA GLU A 82 11.74 -1.41 0.09
C GLU A 82 10.39 -2.03 -0.30
N ALA A 83 10.20 -3.32 -0.01
CA ALA A 83 8.92 -4.00 -0.25
C ALA A 83 7.80 -3.38 0.60
N LEU A 84 8.06 -3.03 1.86
CA LEU A 84 7.10 -2.34 2.71
C LEU A 84 6.76 -0.94 2.16
N GLU A 85 7.76 -0.16 1.74
CA GLU A 85 7.56 1.18 1.19
C GLU A 85 6.66 1.21 -0.05
N ARG A 86 6.67 0.13 -0.84
CA ARG A 86 5.77 -0.06 -1.99
C ARG A 86 4.39 -0.58 -1.59
N SER A 87 4.26 -1.23 -0.45
CA SER A 87 3.07 -2.00 -0.06
C SER A 87 2.20 -1.34 1.01
N VAL A 88 2.76 -0.40 1.77
CA VAL A 88 2.05 0.32 2.84
C VAL A 88 1.99 1.82 2.60
N SER A 89 0.97 2.45 3.18
CA SER A 89 0.82 3.91 3.16
C SER A 89 1.53 4.56 4.35
N GLY A 90 1.83 5.87 4.26
CA GLY A 90 2.43 6.61 5.37
C GLY A 90 1.55 6.73 6.62
N THR A 91 0.26 6.38 6.53
CA THR A 91 -0.68 6.32 7.66
C THR A 91 -0.84 4.92 8.24
N ASP A 92 -0.26 3.90 7.61
CA ASP A 92 -0.30 2.55 8.13
C ASP A 92 0.66 2.41 9.33
N VAL A 93 0.15 1.75 10.37
CA VAL A 93 0.87 1.36 11.58
C VAL A 93 0.99 -0.15 11.57
N MET A 94 2.22 -0.62 11.43
CA MET A 94 2.54 -2.02 11.21
C MET A 94 2.92 -2.70 12.53
N PHE A 95 2.45 -3.92 12.72
CA PHE A 95 3.07 -4.85 13.64
C PHE A 95 4.08 -5.70 12.86
N ILE A 96 5.36 -5.53 13.20
CA ILE A 96 6.47 -6.32 12.69
C ILE A 96 7.06 -7.07 13.88
N CYS A 97 7.01 -8.40 13.89
CA CYS A 97 7.33 -9.19 15.09
C CYS A 97 8.76 -8.94 15.61
N ALA A 98 9.73 -8.76 14.71
CA ALA A 98 11.11 -8.42 15.02
C ALA A 98 11.26 -7.09 15.80
N LEU A 99 10.32 -6.16 15.66
CA LEU A 99 10.34 -4.84 16.29
C LEU A 99 9.32 -4.70 17.42
N GLY A 100 8.19 -5.40 17.33
CA GLY A 100 7.09 -5.33 18.29
C GLY A 100 7.35 -6.14 19.55
N LEU A 101 7.92 -7.34 19.42
CA LEU A 101 8.26 -8.19 20.56
C LEU A 101 9.52 -7.70 21.26
N PHE A 102 9.60 -7.92 22.57
CA PHE A 102 10.85 -7.78 23.30
C PHE A 102 11.76 -8.95 22.94
N GLN A 103 12.82 -8.67 22.18
CA GLN A 103 13.72 -9.69 21.65
C GLN A 103 14.85 -10.06 22.64
N ASN A 104 15.08 -9.24 23.66
CA ASN A 104 16.11 -9.48 24.66
C ASN A 104 15.70 -10.58 25.63
N GLY A 105 16.68 -11.39 26.03
CA GLY A 105 16.56 -12.39 27.10
C GLY A 105 17.35 -11.98 28.35
N ASP A 106 17.49 -10.67 28.60
CA ASP A 106 18.36 -10.10 29.64
C ASP A 106 17.72 -10.05 31.04
N GLY A 107 16.49 -10.57 31.17
CA GLY A 107 15.72 -10.57 32.43
C GLY A 107 14.99 -9.28 32.76
N SER A 108 15.09 -8.24 31.92
CA SER A 108 14.44 -6.94 32.16
C SER A 108 12.98 -6.91 31.71
N GLY A 109 12.52 -7.93 30.99
CA GLY A 109 11.19 -8.06 30.44
C GLY A 109 10.80 -9.51 30.20
N PRO A 110 9.63 -9.76 29.57
CA PRO A 110 9.12 -11.10 29.35
C PRO A 110 9.95 -11.84 28.30
N THR A 111 10.18 -13.13 28.52
CA THR A 111 10.74 -14.03 27.52
C THR A 111 9.85 -14.10 26.27
N ILE A 112 10.41 -14.53 25.13
CA ILE A 112 9.62 -14.76 23.91
C ILE A 112 8.48 -15.77 24.17
N ALA A 113 8.74 -16.83 24.94
CA ALA A 113 7.72 -17.83 25.27
C ALA A 113 6.56 -17.22 26.08
N GLU A 114 6.86 -16.38 27.07
CA GLU A 114 5.83 -15.67 27.86
C GLU A 114 5.03 -14.70 26.99
N GLN A 115 5.69 -13.99 26.06
CA GLN A 115 5.01 -13.09 25.14
C GLN A 115 4.09 -13.82 24.16
N LEU A 116 4.50 -14.99 23.66
CA LEU A 116 3.71 -15.81 22.73
C LEU A 116 2.52 -16.50 23.42
N GLY A 117 2.59 -16.69 24.75
CA GLY A 117 1.58 -17.39 25.51
C GLY A 117 1.66 -18.91 25.37
N THR A 118 0.65 -19.59 25.91
CA THR A 118 0.58 -21.05 25.93
C THR A 118 -0.16 -21.63 24.74
N THR A 119 -1.03 -20.82 24.12
CA THR A 119 -1.81 -21.18 22.95
C THR A 119 -1.53 -20.22 21.80
N ALA A 120 -1.71 -20.67 20.56
CA ALA A 120 -1.48 -19.82 19.39
C ALA A 120 -2.45 -18.61 19.37
N GLU A 121 -3.64 -18.76 19.95
CA GLU A 121 -4.66 -17.72 20.07
C GLU A 121 -4.27 -16.59 21.02
N GLU A 122 -3.48 -16.89 22.06
CA GLU A 122 -2.92 -15.92 23.00
C GLU A 122 -1.80 -15.08 22.39
N SER A 123 -1.19 -15.58 21.31
CA SER A 123 -0.05 -14.93 20.69
C SER A 123 -0.36 -13.48 20.25
N PRO A 124 0.65 -12.60 20.29
CA PRO A 124 0.55 -11.24 19.77
C PRO A 124 0.02 -11.19 18.33
N PHE A 125 0.36 -12.21 17.53
CA PHE A 125 -0.08 -12.35 16.13
C PHE A 125 -1.61 -12.50 16.03
N SER A 126 -2.17 -13.47 16.74
CA SER A 126 -3.62 -13.73 16.74
C SER A 126 -4.39 -12.52 17.28
N ARG A 127 -3.85 -11.89 18.34
CA ARG A 127 -4.46 -10.72 18.96
C ARG A 127 -4.50 -9.50 18.06
N VAL A 128 -3.39 -9.18 17.39
CA VAL A 128 -3.33 -8.11 16.39
C VAL A 128 -4.32 -8.38 15.25
N LEU A 129 -4.39 -9.60 14.74
CA LEU A 129 -5.35 -9.95 13.68
C LEU A 129 -6.81 -9.87 14.16
N GLU A 130 -7.12 -10.31 15.38
CA GLU A 130 -8.46 -10.17 15.98
C GLU A 130 -8.83 -8.70 16.15
N HIS A 131 -7.88 -7.88 16.59
CA HIS A 131 -8.07 -6.44 16.71
C HIS A 131 -8.38 -5.81 15.35
N ILE A 132 -7.57 -6.09 14.33
CA ILE A 132 -7.78 -5.58 12.97
C ILE A 132 -9.17 -5.99 12.46
N SER A 133 -9.56 -7.26 12.67
CA SER A 133 -10.88 -7.77 12.31
C SER A 133 -12.01 -7.06 13.06
N ARG A 134 -11.87 -6.87 14.37
CA ARG A 134 -12.88 -6.23 15.22
C ARG A 134 -13.08 -4.77 14.81
N VAL A 135 -12.00 -4.00 14.66
CA VAL A 135 -12.07 -2.59 14.22
C VAL A 135 -12.66 -2.53 12.80
N GLY A 136 -12.22 -3.42 11.92
CA GLY A 136 -12.75 -3.54 10.57
C GLY A 136 -14.26 -3.81 10.53
N ARG A 137 -14.74 -4.77 11.31
CA ARG A 137 -16.18 -5.09 11.45
C ARG A 137 -16.98 -3.93 12.01
N ALA A 138 -16.45 -3.18 12.96
CA ALA A 138 -17.09 -1.97 13.51
C ALA A 138 -17.25 -0.86 12.46
N ARG A 139 -16.40 -0.82 11.42
CA ARG A 139 -16.53 0.09 10.27
C ARG A 139 -17.51 -0.42 9.19
N GLY A 140 -18.02 -1.63 9.35
CA GLY A 140 -19.08 -2.22 8.54
C GLY A 140 -18.66 -2.54 7.10
N TRP A 141 -19.63 -2.43 6.18
CA TRP A 141 -19.46 -2.83 4.77
C TRP A 141 -18.34 -2.08 4.04
N ARG A 142 -18.02 -0.86 4.48
CA ARG A 142 -16.98 0.00 3.89
C ARG A 142 -15.58 -0.60 4.00
N TRP A 143 -15.31 -1.40 5.04
CA TRP A 143 -14.01 -2.05 5.19
C TRP A 143 -13.89 -3.26 4.25
N ARG A 144 -14.91 -4.12 4.20
CA ARG A 144 -14.93 -5.29 3.30
C ARG A 144 -14.84 -4.89 1.83
N GLN A 145 -15.54 -3.83 1.43
CA GLN A 145 -15.49 -3.27 0.07
C GLN A 145 -14.39 -2.22 -0.10
N GLY A 146 -13.55 -1.99 0.91
CA GLY A 146 -12.58 -0.89 0.93
C GLY A 146 -11.64 -0.91 -0.26
N ARG A 147 -11.14 -2.10 -0.64
CA ARG A 147 -10.27 -2.27 -1.82
C ARG A 147 -11.00 -1.90 -3.11
N PHE A 148 -12.23 -2.39 -3.30
CA PHE A 148 -13.03 -2.01 -4.46
C PHE A 148 -13.27 -0.51 -4.50
N LEU A 149 -13.67 0.09 -3.38
CA LEU A 149 -13.91 1.54 -3.28
C LEU A 149 -12.65 2.36 -3.59
N GLN A 150 -11.47 1.90 -3.18
CA GLN A 150 -10.21 2.60 -3.47
C GLN A 150 -9.81 2.54 -4.95
N VAL A 151 -10.06 1.44 -5.65
CA VAL A 151 -9.70 1.30 -7.07
C VAL A 151 -10.80 1.83 -8.01
N LEU A 152 -12.05 1.93 -7.54
CA LEU A 152 -13.20 2.37 -8.33
C LEU A 152 -12.99 3.72 -9.06
N PRO A 153 -12.48 4.80 -8.42
CA PRO A 153 -12.23 6.06 -9.14
C PRO A 153 -11.26 5.91 -10.30
N THR A 154 -10.22 5.08 -10.15
CA THR A 154 -9.23 4.82 -11.20
C THR A 154 -9.87 4.04 -12.35
N TRP A 155 -10.66 3.01 -12.05
CA TRP A 155 -11.42 2.27 -13.07
C TRP A 155 -12.39 3.17 -13.84
N LEU A 156 -13.17 4.00 -13.13
CA LEU A 156 -14.07 4.97 -13.77
C LEU A 156 -13.31 5.95 -14.65
N PHE A 157 -12.15 6.43 -14.21
CA PHE A 157 -11.31 7.31 -15.02
C PHE A 157 -10.79 6.62 -16.29
N ILE A 158 -10.34 5.37 -16.21
CA ILE A 158 -9.93 4.58 -17.39
C ILE A 158 -11.11 4.42 -18.35
N VAL A 159 -12.30 4.06 -17.86
CA VAL A 159 -13.51 3.94 -18.68
C VAL A 159 -13.83 5.28 -19.36
N ALA A 160 -13.75 6.40 -18.65
CA ALA A 160 -13.95 7.73 -19.21
C ALA A 160 -12.93 8.02 -20.33
N MET A 161 -11.65 7.73 -20.12
CA MET A 161 -10.61 7.91 -21.14
C MET A 161 -10.84 7.03 -22.37
N THR A 162 -11.28 5.79 -22.18
CA THR A 162 -11.61 4.88 -23.29
C THR A 162 -12.81 5.41 -24.09
N LEU A 163 -13.90 5.82 -23.42
CA LEU A 163 -15.08 6.40 -24.08
C LEU A 163 -14.76 7.71 -24.80
N TYR A 164 -13.79 8.48 -24.32
CA TYR A 164 -13.30 9.67 -25.01
C TYR A 164 -12.50 9.30 -26.26
N SER A 165 -11.58 8.33 -26.13
CA SER A 165 -10.57 8.04 -27.15
C SER A 165 -11.06 7.16 -28.30
N VAL A 166 -11.99 6.23 -28.04
CA VAL A 166 -12.49 5.30 -29.07
C VAL A 166 -13.12 6.03 -30.26
N PRO A 167 -14.03 7.02 -30.06
CA PRO A 167 -14.54 7.83 -31.17
C PRO A 167 -13.45 8.57 -31.96
N LEU A 168 -12.45 9.13 -31.27
CA LEU A 168 -11.35 9.85 -31.91
C LEU A 168 -10.57 8.97 -32.89
N VAL A 169 -10.29 7.73 -32.49
CA VAL A 169 -9.58 6.76 -33.32
C VAL A 169 -10.48 6.23 -34.44
N ALA A 170 -11.73 5.89 -34.14
CA ALA A 170 -12.66 5.32 -35.10
C ALA A 170 -13.01 6.31 -36.23
N GLU A 171 -13.23 7.58 -35.90
CA GLU A 171 -13.54 8.64 -36.87
C GLU A 171 -12.28 9.33 -37.41
N ARG A 172 -11.08 8.91 -36.93
CA ARG A 172 -9.78 9.53 -37.25
C ARG A 172 -9.80 11.05 -37.12
N CYS A 173 -10.51 11.55 -36.11
CA CYS A 173 -10.86 12.95 -35.94
C CYS A 173 -10.50 13.42 -34.53
N LEU A 174 -9.67 14.46 -34.42
CA LEU A 174 -9.40 15.15 -33.16
C LEU A 174 -10.16 16.50 -33.11
N PRO A 175 -11.11 16.70 -32.20
CA PRO A 175 -11.87 17.95 -32.11
C PRO A 175 -10.99 19.09 -31.60
N TYR A 176 -10.87 20.17 -32.37
CA TYR A 176 -10.17 21.39 -31.98
C TYR A 176 -10.93 22.64 -32.46
N ARG A 177 -11.37 23.49 -31.52
CA ARG A 177 -12.04 24.78 -31.82
C ARG A 177 -13.11 24.69 -32.93
N ALA A 178 -14.03 23.73 -32.80
CA ALA A 178 -15.12 23.42 -33.75
C ALA A 178 -14.71 22.78 -35.10
N GLN A 179 -13.43 22.46 -35.29
CA GLN A 179 -12.91 21.77 -36.46
C GLN A 179 -12.45 20.35 -36.11
N CYS A 180 -12.49 19.46 -37.09
CA CYS A 180 -11.93 18.13 -37.01
C CYS A 180 -10.49 18.12 -37.59
N LEU A 181 -9.50 17.77 -36.76
CA LEU A 181 -8.14 17.49 -37.22
C LEU A 181 -8.02 16.01 -37.59
N HIS A 182 -7.83 15.71 -38.86
CA HIS A 182 -7.67 14.33 -39.32
C HIS A 182 -6.32 13.73 -38.91
N LEU A 183 -6.37 12.58 -38.23
CA LEU A 183 -5.20 11.84 -37.74
C LEU A 183 -4.33 11.25 -38.86
N ASP A 184 -4.84 11.15 -40.09
CA ASP A 184 -4.10 10.63 -41.26
C ASP A 184 -3.05 11.61 -41.80
N SER A 185 -3.08 12.88 -41.37
CA SER A 185 -2.04 13.83 -41.71
C SER A 185 -0.79 13.54 -40.86
N ALA A 186 0.11 12.72 -41.39
CA ALA A 186 1.39 12.30 -40.81
C ALA A 186 2.38 13.45 -40.47
N VAL A 187 1.92 14.70 -40.41
CA VAL A 187 2.69 15.93 -40.21
C VAL A 187 2.48 16.53 -38.81
N ILE A 188 1.74 15.87 -37.91
CA ILE A 188 1.49 16.42 -36.55
C ILE A 188 2.79 16.62 -35.75
N TRP A 189 3.86 15.87 -36.01
CA TRP A 189 5.15 16.05 -35.31
C TRP A 189 6.11 17.07 -35.95
N HIS A 190 5.95 17.42 -37.24
CA HIS A 190 6.82 18.40 -37.91
C HIS A 190 6.14 19.73 -38.28
N GLY A 191 4.79 19.78 -38.33
CA GLY A 191 4.03 20.92 -38.84
C GLY A 191 3.52 21.90 -37.78
N PHE A 192 3.53 21.56 -36.49
CA PHE A 192 2.97 22.42 -35.44
C PHE A 192 3.71 23.76 -35.29
N LEU A 193 4.90 23.89 -35.88
CA LEU A 193 5.67 25.14 -35.95
C LEU A 193 5.76 25.77 -37.35
N ALA A 194 5.29 25.09 -38.43
CA ALA A 194 5.68 25.46 -39.79
C ALA A 194 4.54 25.83 -40.76
N SER A 195 3.27 25.53 -40.48
CA SER A 195 2.20 25.79 -41.45
C SER A 195 1.16 26.78 -40.92
N ARG A 196 1.39 28.07 -41.23
CA ARG A 196 0.37 29.12 -41.26
C ARG A 196 -0.03 29.36 -42.71
N ASP A 197 -0.30 28.29 -43.44
CA ASP A 197 -0.72 28.38 -44.83
C ASP A 197 -2.19 28.82 -44.87
N LYS A 198 -2.48 29.97 -45.47
CA LYS A 198 -3.81 30.60 -45.45
C LYS A 198 -4.81 29.90 -46.37
N ASP A 199 -4.34 29.01 -47.22
CA ASP A 199 -5.12 28.39 -48.30
C ASP A 199 -5.48 26.92 -48.01
N ALA A 200 -5.27 26.43 -46.79
CA ALA A 200 -5.72 25.09 -46.42
C ALA A 200 -7.25 24.99 -46.50
N PRO A 201 -7.81 23.94 -47.14
CA PRO A 201 -9.25 23.75 -47.21
C PRO A 201 -9.85 23.74 -45.80
N ALA A 202 -10.96 24.45 -45.62
CA ALA A 202 -11.64 24.52 -44.34
C ALA A 202 -11.91 23.10 -43.82
N ALA A 203 -11.36 22.78 -42.65
CA ALA A 203 -11.60 21.50 -42.00
C ALA A 203 -13.12 21.28 -41.83
N PRO A 204 -13.62 20.05 -42.01
CA PRO A 204 -15.04 19.77 -41.83
C PRO A 204 -15.48 20.21 -40.44
N ALA A 205 -16.64 20.85 -40.39
CA ALA A 205 -17.21 21.35 -39.16
C ALA A 205 -17.54 20.17 -38.23
N MET A 206 -17.43 20.38 -36.92
CA MET A 206 -17.82 19.42 -35.87
C MET A 206 -19.26 18.86 -36.00
N GLU A 207 -20.08 19.41 -36.89
CA GLU A 207 -21.44 18.96 -37.17
C GLU A 207 -21.48 17.53 -37.73
N GLU A 208 -20.42 17.08 -38.41
CA GLU A 208 -20.29 15.73 -39.00
C GLU A 208 -20.08 14.61 -37.97
N LEU A 209 -19.84 14.94 -36.69
CA LEU A 209 -19.73 13.90 -35.67
C LEU A 209 -21.04 13.14 -35.50
N THR A 210 -20.93 11.81 -35.48
CA THR A 210 -22.08 10.94 -35.25
C THR A 210 -22.71 11.24 -33.89
N ALA A 211 -24.03 11.10 -33.78
CA ALA A 211 -24.73 11.25 -32.50
C ALA A 211 -24.17 10.29 -31.43
N ALA A 212 -23.70 9.11 -31.85
CA ALA A 212 -23.03 8.15 -30.99
C ALA A 212 -21.73 8.71 -30.38
N SER A 213 -20.87 9.34 -31.19
CA SER A 213 -19.62 9.93 -30.71
C SER A 213 -19.86 11.10 -29.74
N LYS A 214 -20.85 11.95 -30.02
CA LYS A 214 -21.28 13.02 -29.10
C LYS A 214 -21.76 12.43 -27.76
N ALA A 215 -22.55 11.36 -27.79
CA ALA A 215 -23.02 10.67 -26.58
C ALA A 215 -21.86 10.04 -25.79
N CYS A 216 -20.89 9.41 -26.46
CA CYS A 216 -19.69 8.84 -25.83
C CYS A 216 -18.87 9.90 -25.10
N TRP A 217 -18.69 11.10 -25.68
CA TRP A 217 -17.96 12.19 -25.04
C TRP A 217 -18.70 12.76 -23.82
N LEU A 218 -20.01 12.95 -23.92
CA LEU A 218 -20.82 13.37 -22.77
C LEU A 218 -20.77 12.33 -21.63
N ALA A 219 -20.87 11.05 -21.97
CA ALA A 219 -20.72 9.96 -21.02
C ALA A 219 -19.32 9.94 -20.39
N SER A 220 -18.26 10.14 -21.19
CA SER A 220 -16.89 10.25 -20.70
C SER A 220 -16.73 11.39 -19.70
N LEU A 221 -17.22 12.60 -20.02
CA LEU A 221 -17.17 13.74 -19.12
C LEU A 221 -17.92 13.48 -17.81
N ALA A 222 -19.12 12.89 -17.89
CA ALA A 222 -19.91 12.54 -16.72
C ALA A 222 -19.19 11.49 -15.84
N ILE A 223 -18.68 10.41 -16.43
CA ILE A 223 -17.96 9.36 -15.70
C ILE A 223 -16.66 9.90 -15.11
N GLY A 224 -15.93 10.75 -15.85
CA GLY A 224 -14.73 11.43 -15.37
C GLY A 224 -15.00 12.35 -14.18
N ALA A 225 -16.11 13.10 -14.21
CA ALA A 225 -16.56 13.91 -13.08
C ALA A 225 -16.93 13.05 -11.86
N ILE A 226 -17.65 11.94 -12.06
CA ILE A 226 -17.97 10.98 -10.99
C ILE A 226 -16.68 10.39 -10.40
N ALA A 227 -15.72 9.98 -11.24
CA ALA A 227 -14.42 9.48 -10.79
C ALA A 227 -13.70 10.49 -9.90
N LEU A 228 -13.67 11.76 -10.30
CA LEU A 228 -13.07 12.84 -9.51
C LEU A 228 -13.80 13.05 -8.18
N LEU A 229 -15.12 13.14 -8.20
CA LEU A 229 -15.94 13.32 -7.00
C LEU A 229 -15.79 12.13 -6.03
N CYS A 230 -15.78 10.89 -6.54
CA CYS A 230 -15.52 9.71 -5.74
C CYS A 230 -14.12 9.77 -5.11
N LYS A 231 -13.07 10.12 -5.88
CA LYS A 231 -11.70 10.26 -5.36
C LYS A 231 -11.60 11.31 -4.26
N LEU A 232 -12.27 12.46 -4.43
CA LEU A 232 -12.32 13.52 -3.42
C LEU A 232 -13.11 13.08 -2.18
N GLY A 233 -14.28 12.45 -2.36
CA GLY A 233 -15.08 11.93 -1.26
C GLY A 233 -14.34 10.87 -0.43
N LEU A 234 -13.62 9.97 -1.10
CA LEU A 234 -12.79 8.95 -0.44
C LEU A 234 -11.60 9.56 0.31
N ARG A 235 -11.07 10.71 -0.11
CA ARG A 235 -10.06 11.45 0.68
C ARG A 235 -10.64 12.04 1.96
N CYS A 236 -11.90 12.48 1.92
CA CYS A 236 -12.59 13.04 3.09
C CYS A 236 -12.99 11.95 4.10
N VAL A 237 -13.34 10.75 3.61
CA VAL A 237 -13.66 9.62 4.47
C VAL A 237 -12.36 8.87 4.77
N ARG A 238 -11.76 9.11 5.94
CA ARG A 238 -10.62 8.30 6.42
C ARG A 238 -11.03 6.83 6.54
N LEU A 239 -10.85 6.08 5.46
CA LEU A 239 -11.17 4.66 5.42
C LEU A 239 -10.15 3.90 6.26
N TYR A 240 -10.64 2.97 7.07
CA TYR A 240 -9.78 2.06 7.81
C TYR A 240 -9.20 1.03 6.84
N THR A 241 -7.87 0.97 6.75
CA THR A 241 -7.10 0.14 5.81
C THR A 241 -6.57 -1.16 6.45
N GLY A 242 -7.28 -1.63 7.48
CA GLY A 242 -6.92 -2.82 8.26
C GLY A 242 -6.69 -4.05 7.40
N ARG A 243 -5.47 -4.61 7.40
CA ARG A 243 -5.09 -5.76 6.56
C ARG A 243 -3.86 -6.49 7.09
N MET A 244 -3.57 -7.64 6.49
CA MET A 244 -2.31 -8.36 6.62
C MET A 244 -1.50 -8.22 5.33
N VAL A 245 -0.21 -7.97 5.46
CA VAL A 245 0.76 -7.98 4.35
C VAL A 245 1.73 -9.13 4.56
N ALA A 246 1.74 -10.09 3.63
CA ALA A 246 2.72 -11.16 3.59
C ALA A 246 3.87 -10.75 2.65
N VAL A 247 5.09 -10.70 3.16
CA VAL A 247 6.29 -10.32 2.39
C VAL A 247 7.00 -11.59 1.90
N PRO A 248 6.98 -11.87 0.59
CA PRO A 248 7.83 -12.91 0.02
C PRO A 248 9.28 -12.39 -0.04
N ASN A 249 10.25 -13.30 -0.04
CA ASN A 249 11.64 -12.97 -0.27
C ASN A 249 12.29 -14.09 -1.08
N ARG A 250 13.55 -13.90 -1.49
CA ARG A 250 14.27 -14.86 -2.34
C ARG A 250 15.00 -15.94 -1.53
N GLN A 251 15.20 -15.71 -0.23
CA GLN A 251 16.02 -16.53 0.64
C GLN A 251 15.23 -17.73 1.17
N ASP A 252 13.96 -17.54 1.52
CA ASP A 252 13.09 -18.57 2.08
C ASP A 252 11.74 -18.63 1.35
N ASP A 253 11.27 -19.86 1.14
CA ASP A 253 9.90 -20.12 0.72
C ASP A 253 8.89 -19.70 1.81
N LEU A 254 7.69 -19.29 1.42
CA LEU A 254 6.65 -18.92 2.39
C LEU A 254 6.15 -20.12 3.20
N TYR A 255 6.14 -21.32 2.61
CA TYR A 255 5.65 -22.55 3.23
C TYR A 255 6.68 -23.21 4.15
N SER A 256 7.97 -22.86 4.07
CA SER A 256 8.97 -23.30 5.05
C SER A 256 8.87 -22.55 6.38
N ARG A 257 8.08 -21.46 6.43
CA ARG A 257 7.90 -20.59 7.59
C ARG A 257 6.55 -20.85 8.25
N LEU A 258 6.50 -21.84 9.15
CA LEU A 258 5.25 -22.31 9.78
C LEU A 258 4.40 -21.16 10.38
N TRP A 259 5.06 -20.19 11.03
CA TRP A 259 4.37 -19.02 11.59
C TRP A 259 3.73 -18.13 10.51
N CYS A 260 4.40 -17.89 9.38
CA CYS A 260 3.82 -17.10 8.29
C CYS A 260 2.56 -17.78 7.71
N VAL A 261 2.60 -19.09 7.52
CA VAL A 261 1.44 -19.86 7.06
C VAL A 261 0.30 -19.78 8.08
N TYR A 262 0.61 -19.93 9.37
CA TYR A 262 -0.36 -19.77 10.45
C TYR A 262 -0.99 -18.38 10.47
N GLU A 263 -0.21 -17.32 10.31
CA GLU A 263 -0.70 -15.93 10.28
C GLU A 263 -1.65 -15.69 9.10
N ILE A 264 -1.31 -16.20 7.90
CA ILE A 264 -2.16 -16.08 6.70
C ILE A 264 -3.48 -16.83 6.90
N PHE A 265 -3.40 -18.06 7.43
CA PHE A 265 -4.58 -18.86 7.77
C PHE A 265 -5.47 -18.15 8.80
N THR A 266 -4.86 -17.63 9.86
CA THR A 266 -5.55 -16.91 10.95
C THR A 266 -6.20 -15.64 10.43
N SER A 267 -5.49 -14.87 9.60
CA SER A 267 -6.01 -13.66 8.94
C SER A 267 -7.24 -13.99 8.10
N THR A 268 -7.16 -15.04 7.28
CA THR A 268 -8.27 -15.50 6.42
C THR A 268 -9.48 -15.92 7.27
N THR A 269 -9.25 -16.69 8.33
CA THR A 269 -10.30 -17.14 9.27
C THR A 269 -10.99 -15.97 9.95
N LYS A 270 -10.23 -14.94 10.33
CA LYS A 270 -10.73 -13.71 10.95
C LYS A 270 -11.27 -12.69 9.94
N GLN A 271 -11.31 -13.03 8.65
CA GLN A 271 -11.74 -12.16 7.55
C GLN A 271 -10.93 -10.86 7.45
N VAL A 272 -9.67 -10.89 7.88
CA VAL A 272 -8.72 -9.81 7.64
C VAL A 272 -8.15 -9.97 6.23
N PRO A 273 -8.26 -8.97 5.35
CA PRO A 273 -7.72 -9.04 4.00
C PRO A 273 -6.22 -9.36 4.02
N VAL A 274 -5.79 -10.33 3.21
CA VAL A 274 -4.37 -10.67 3.03
C VAL A 274 -3.90 -10.12 1.68
N GLU A 275 -2.79 -9.39 1.70
CA GLU A 275 -2.14 -8.84 0.52
C GLU A 275 -0.69 -9.35 0.44
N LEU A 276 -0.22 -9.62 -0.76
CA LEU A 276 1.20 -9.91 -1.00
C LEU A 276 1.93 -8.57 -1.16
N ALA A 277 3.08 -8.44 -0.52
CA ALA A 277 3.93 -7.26 -0.71
C ALA A 277 4.47 -7.18 -2.15
N TRP A 278 4.70 -5.95 -2.61
CA TRP A 278 5.26 -5.64 -3.92
C TRP A 278 6.79 -5.73 -3.85
N THR A 279 7.34 -6.89 -4.17
CA THR A 279 8.80 -7.13 -4.21
C THR A 279 9.41 -6.78 -5.55
#